data_AF-X1MP23-F1
#
_entry.id   AF-X1MP23-F1
#
_cell.length_a   1.000
_cell.length_b   1.000
_cell.length_c   1.000
_cell.angle_alpha   90.00
_cell.angle_beta   90.00
_cell.angle_gamma   90.00
#
_symmetry.space_group_name_H-M   'P 1'
#
loop_
_entity.id
_entity.type
_entity.pdbx_description
1 polymer ?
#
loop_
_entity_poly.entity_id
_entity_poly.type
_entity_poly.pdbx_seq_one_letter_code
_entity_poly.pdbx_strand_id
1 'polypeptide(L)' 'NETKRFKCSNCGEENPRKLHEEPDKTQVLYYSMQGAPVYKKRIKCGNCGLVFDKAQ' A
#
# COMPACT_ATOMS: atom_id res chain seq x y z
N ASN A 1 4.93 -18.98 10.26
CA ASN A 1 5.01 -17.73 9.48
C ASN A 1 3.73 -17.52 8.69
N GLU A 2 2.78 -16.79 9.26
CA GLU A 2 1.54 -16.44 8.57
C GLU A 2 1.79 -15.19 7.73
N THR A 3 2.03 -15.38 6.44
CA THR A 3 2.09 -14.27 5.49
C THR A 3 0.68 -13.73 5.38
N LYS A 4 0.34 -12.64 6.10
CA LYS A 4 -0.95 -11.94 5.95
C LYS A 4 -1.23 -11.76 4.45
N ARG A 5 -2.18 -12.53 3.92
CA ARG A 5 -2.58 -12.46 2.52
C ARG A 5 -3.44 -11.22 2.37
N PHE A 6 -2.91 -10.20 1.71
CA PHE A 6 -3.65 -8.98 1.41
C PHE A 6 -4.79 -9.33 0.46
N LYS A 7 -6.00 -8.86 0.78
CA LYS A 7 -7.18 -9.01 -0.06
C LYS A 7 -7.76 -7.63 -0.35
N CYS A 8 -8.06 -7.36 -1.62
CA CYS A 8 -8.78 -6.16 -1.98
C CYS A 8 -10.22 -6.25 -1.49
N SER A 9 -10.64 -5.34 -0.61
CA SER A 9 -12.00 -5.31 -0.05
C SER A 9 -13.10 -4.99 -1.07
N ASN A 10 -12.74 -4.43 -2.24
CA ASN A 10 -13.71 -4.06 -3.28
C ASN A 10 -13.97 -5.19 -4.29
N CYS A 11 -12.93 -5.84 -4.81
CA CYS A 11 -13.09 -6.88 -5.85
C CYS A 11 -12.65 -8.28 -5.41
N GLY A 12 -12.18 -8.43 -4.17
CA GLY A 12 -11.73 -9.72 -3.63
C GLY A 12 -10.40 -10.22 -4.18
N GLU A 13 -9.64 -9.40 -4.93
CA GLU A 13 -8.33 -9.79 -5.48
C GLU A 13 -7.33 -10.10 -4.36
N GLU A 14 -6.71 -11.27 -4.44
CA GLU A 14 -5.78 -11.82 -3.43
C GLU A 14 -4.38 -12.06 -4.02
N ASN A 15 -4.21 -11.89 -5.34
CA ASN A 15 -2.91 -12.09 -5.98
C ASN A 15 -1.94 -10.96 -5.58
N PRO A 16 -0.86 -11.25 -4.84
CA PRO A 16 0.08 -10.23 -4.38
C PRO A 16 0.78 -9.51 -5.54
N ARG A 17 0.89 -10.13 -6.72
CA ARG A 17 1.47 -9.49 -7.91
C ARG A 17 0.58 -8.37 -8.47
N LYS A 18 -0.71 -8.35 -8.12
CA LYS A 18 -1.68 -7.31 -8.48
C LYS A 18 -1.98 -6.35 -7.34
N LEU A 19 -1.36 -6.49 -6.18
CA LEU A 19 -1.53 -5.60 -5.04
C LEU A 19 -0.26 -4.78 -4.87
N HIS A 20 -0.19 -3.63 -5.54
CA HIS A 20 1.03 -2.83 -5.66
C HIS A 20 1.15 -1.85 -4.48
N GLU A 21 2.30 -1.86 -3.82
CA GLU A 21 2.61 -0.87 -2.78
C GLU A 21 3.10 0.43 -3.43
N GLU A 22 2.47 1.56 -3.11
CA GLU A 22 2.85 2.90 -3.59
C GLU A 22 2.92 3.91 -2.43
N PRO A 23 3.77 4.95 -2.52
CA PRO A 23 3.81 6.01 -1.52
C PRO A 23 2.60 6.94 -1.64
N ASP A 24 1.97 7.23 -0.51
CA ASP A 24 0.98 8.28 -0.38
C ASP A 24 1.65 9.64 -0.20
N LYS A 25 1.82 10.36 -1.32
CA LYS A 25 2.43 11.69 -1.32
C LYS A 25 1.64 12.76 -0.55
N THR A 26 0.42 12.45 -0.11
CA THR A 26 -0.39 13.36 0.72
C THR A 26 -0.05 13.24 2.21
N GLN A 27 0.60 12.16 2.64
CA GLN A 27 0.93 11.89 4.04
C GLN A 27 2.43 11.66 4.22
N VAL A 28 3.14 12.71 4.63
CA VAL A 28 4.55 12.61 5.06
C VAL A 28 4.59 12.10 6.49
N LEU A 29 5.32 11.01 6.74
CA LEU A 29 5.51 10.47 8.08
C LEU A 29 6.66 11.19 8.80
N TYR A 30 7.80 11.33 8.12
CA TYR A 30 8.99 12.00 8.63
C TYR A 30 9.95 12.32 7.48
N TYR A 31 11.02 13.06 7.78
CA TYR A 31 12.12 13.30 6.84
C TYR A 31 13.31 12.42 7.21
N SER A 32 13.93 11.78 6.22
CA SER A 32 15.15 10.99 6.42
C SER A 32 16.32 11.90 6.83
N MET A 33 17.40 11.30 7.34
CA MET A 33 18.61 12.06 7.71
C MET A 33 19.26 12.81 6.53
N GLN A 34 18.95 12.42 5.29
CA GLN A 34 19.42 13.08 4.06
C GLN A 34 18.44 14.17 3.57
N GLY A 35 17.40 14.48 4.36
CA GLY A 35 16.39 15.49 4.05
C GLY A 35 15.28 15.01 3.09
N ALA A 36 15.25 13.73 2.70
CA ALA A 36 14.23 13.21 1.81
C ALA A 36 12.93 12.88 2.56
N PRO A 37 11.74 13.31 2.09
CA PRO A 37 10.47 12.99 2.73
C PRO A 37 10.15 11.49 2.62
N VAL A 38 9.82 10.87 3.74
CA VAL A 38 9.32 9.50 3.83
C VAL A 38 7.81 9.54 3.94
N TYR A 39 7.15 8.97 2.94
CA TYR A 39 5.69 8.96 2.83
C TYR A 39 5.09 7.69 3.44
N LYS A 40 3.84 7.80 3.90
CA LYS A 40 3.03 6.62 4.24
C LYS A 40 2.88 5.74 3.01
N LYS A 41 2.79 4.42 3.19
CA LYS A 41 2.59 3.48 2.10
C LYS A 41 1.14 3.02 2.04
N ARG A 42 0.61 2.90 0.82
CA ARG A 42 -0.72 2.38 0.53
C ARG A 42 -0.63 1.29 -0.54
N ILE A 43 -1.65 0.44 -0.63
CA ILE A 43 -1.78 -0.62 -1.61
C ILE A 43 -2.78 -0.18 -2.67
N LYS A 44 -2.41 -0.33 -3.94
CA LYS A 44 -3.29 -0.16 -5.10
C LYS A 44 -3.59 -1.52 -5.72
N CYS A 45 -4.86 -1.87 -5.81
CA CYS A 45 -5.32 -3.05 -6.54
C CYS A 45 -5.19 -2.82 -8.05
N GLY A 46 -4.37 -3.61 -8.73
CA GLY A 46 -4.21 -3.60 -10.18
C GLY A 46 -5.42 -4.17 -10.93
N ASN A 47 -6.37 -4.81 -10.25
CA ASN A 47 -7.59 -5.33 -10.87
C ASN A 47 -8.72 -4.28 -10.92
N CYS A 48 -9.05 -3.66 -9.79
CA CYS A 48 -10.17 -2.71 -9.70
C CYS A 48 -9.76 -1.25 -9.45
N GLY A 49 -8.47 -0.99 -9.22
CA GLY A 49 -7.96 0.36 -8.94
C GLY A 49 -8.15 0.85 -7.50
N LEU A 50 -8.84 0.10 -6.63
CA LEU A 50 -9.01 0.50 -5.22
C LEU A 50 -7.65 0.73 -4.56
N VAL A 51 -7.52 1.86 -3.88
CA VAL A 51 -6.37 2.21 -3.04
C VAL A 51 -6.78 2.07 -1.58
N PHE A 52 -5.99 1.35 -0.79
CA PHE A 52 -6.27 1.08 0.62
C PHE A 52 -4.99 0.96 1.45
N ASP A 53 -5.07 1.18 2.75
CA ASP A 53 -3.92 1.10 3.64
C ASP A 53 -3.48 -0.36 3.90
N LYS A 54 -2.18 -0.57 4.09
CA LYS A 54 -1.60 -1.89 4.41
C LYS A 54 -1.92 -2.38 5.83
N ALA A 55 -2.61 -1.57 6.65
CA ALA A 55 -2.76 -1.77 8.08
C ALA A 55 -4.03 -2.54 8.53
N GLN A 56 -4.59 -3.43 7.69
CA GLN A 56 -5.61 -4.41 8.14
C GLN A 56 -4.96 -5.77 8.46
#